data_AF-A0A7R9ZJA0-F1
#
_entry.id   AF-A0A7R9ZJA0-F1
#
_cell.length_a   1.000
_cell.length_b   1.000
_cell.length_c   1.000
_cell.angle_alpha   90.00
_cell.angle_beta   90.00
_cell.angle_gamma   90.00
#
_symmetry.space_group_name_H-M   'P 1'
#
loop_
_entity.id
_entity.type
_entity.pdbx_description
1 polymer ?
#
loop_
_entity_poly.entity_id
_entity_poly.type
_entity_poly.pdbx_seq_one_letter_code
_entity_poly.pdbx_strand_id
1 'polypeptide(L)'
;YELVGMLVHSGRTCDSGHYLSYVKSGQRWFKANDAVVTEVSQDIALSQKPYILVYEVAGMKAKHGCDSYHRYHRKEEGRIPSLSTGSAREAASNGGGVRAQSAPPRRD
;
A
#
# COMPACT_ATOMS: atom_id res chain seq x y z
N TYR A 1 5.00 23.22 -0.10
CA TYR A 1 5.43 21.96 0.54
C TYR A 1 4.24 21.39 1.29
N GLU A 2 4.12 20.07 1.34
CA GLU A 2 3.04 19.36 2.03
C GLU A 2 3.63 18.38 3.03
N LEU A 3 3.06 18.34 4.23
CA LEU A 3 3.47 17.40 5.27
C LEU A 3 2.99 15.99 4.89
N VAL A 4 3.92 15.05 4.78
CA VAL A 4 3.63 13.66 4.36
C VAL A 4 3.89 12.65 5.46
N GLY A 5 4.68 13.03 6.45
CA GLY A 5 4.90 12.17 7.59
C GLY A 5 5.71 12.86 8.67
N MET A 6 5.72 12.23 9.83
CA MET A 6 6.46 12.70 10.98
C MET A 6 6.88 11.54 11.85
N LEU A 7 8.09 11.63 12.40
CA LEU A 7 8.62 10.70 13.38
C LEU A 7 8.48 11.34 14.76
N VAL A 8 7.88 10.61 15.69
CA VAL A 8 7.62 11.05 17.06
C VAL A 8 8.47 10.20 17.99
N HIS A 9 9.13 10.88 18.92
CA HIS A 9 9.83 10.22 20.03
C HIS A 9 8.93 10.24 21.27
N SER A 10 8.49 9.06 21.70
CA SER A 10 7.75 8.87 22.95
C SER A 10 8.72 8.45 24.05
N GLY A 11 9.32 9.43 24.71
CA GLY A 11 10.24 9.21 25.83
C GLY A 11 10.49 10.52 26.58
N ARG A 12 10.90 10.41 27.84
CA ARG A 12 11.25 11.58 28.67
C ARG A 12 12.71 11.98 28.55
N THR A 13 13.57 11.04 28.17
CA THR A 13 15.02 11.22 28.05
C THR A 13 15.46 11.00 26.61
N CYS A 14 16.70 11.35 26.27
CA CYS A 14 17.24 11.14 24.92
C CYS A 14 17.87 9.75 24.72
N ASP A 15 18.18 9.04 25.82
CA ASP A 15 18.79 7.72 25.85
C ASP A 15 17.76 6.58 25.93
N SER A 16 16.49 6.90 26.18
CA SER A 16 15.41 5.93 26.28
C SER A 16 14.09 6.49 25.77
N GLY A 17 13.32 5.62 25.11
CA GLY A 17 12.01 5.95 24.59
C GLY A 17 11.63 5.04 23.45
N HIS A 18 10.55 5.43 22.76
CA HIS A 18 9.99 4.66 21.67
C HIS A 18 9.71 5.55 20.47
N TYR A 19 10.23 5.19 19.30
CA TYR A 19 9.98 5.92 18.07
C TYR A 19 8.79 5.30 17.34
N LEU A 20 7.86 6.16 16.97
CA LEU A 20 6.72 5.79 16.13
C LEU A 20 6.48 6.87 15.10
N SER A 21 5.82 6.52 14.01
CA SER A 21 5.61 7.47 12.91
C SER A 21 4.13 7.69 12.63
N TYR A 22 3.83 8.90 12.17
CA TYR A 22 2.55 9.22 11.58
C TYR A 22 2.78 9.51 10.10
N VAL A 23 2.12 8.77 9.22
CA VAL A 23 2.31 8.88 7.77
C VAL A 23 0.99 9.21 7.09
N LYS A 24 1.06 10.06 6.07
CA LYS A 24 -0.08 10.47 5.26
C LYS A 24 -0.09 9.69 3.95
N SER A 25 -1.21 9.03 3.67
CA SER A 25 -1.46 8.37 2.38
C SER A 25 -2.74 8.93 1.77
N GLY A 26 -2.59 9.68 0.68
CA GLY A 26 -3.66 10.52 0.15
C GLY A 26 -4.11 11.55 1.19
N GLN A 27 -5.36 11.44 1.63
CA GLN A 27 -5.95 12.31 2.66
C GLN A 27 -6.04 11.66 4.04
N ARG A 28 -5.64 10.39 4.16
CA ARG A 28 -5.73 9.61 5.40
C ARG A 28 -4.40 9.61 6.14
N TRP A 29 -4.49 9.52 7.46
CA TRP A 29 -3.35 9.46 8.36
C TRP A 29 -3.27 8.10 9.03
N PHE A 30 -2.06 7.60 9.22
CA PHE A 30 -1.80 6.32 9.85
C PHE A 30 -0.75 6.49 10.92
N LYS A 31 -0.99 5.90 12.08
CA LYS A 31 0.00 5.71 13.14
C LYS A 31 0.66 4.35 12.90
N ALA A 32 1.95 4.36 12.58
CA ALA A 32 2.76 3.17 12.46
C ALA A 32 3.62 3.02 13.73
N ASN A 33 3.24 2.04 14.55
CA ASN A 33 3.89 1.66 15.78
C ASN A 33 4.49 0.25 15.61
N ASP A 34 5.75 0.20 15.19
CA ASP A 34 6.46 -1.03 14.82
C ASP A 34 5.66 -1.89 13.81
N ALA A 35 5.25 -3.09 14.23
CA ALA A 35 4.47 -4.02 13.40
C ALA A 35 2.99 -3.63 13.27
N VAL A 36 2.50 -2.68 14.07
CA VAL A 36 1.07 -2.33 14.12
C VAL A 36 0.85 -0.98 13.45
N VAL A 37 0.06 -0.99 12.38
CA VAL A 37 -0.34 0.21 11.65
C VAL A 37 -1.84 0.41 11.82
N THR A 38 -2.24 1.57 12.33
CA THR A 38 -3.65 1.93 12.53
C THR A 38 -3.98 3.24 11.86
N GLU A 39 -5.13 3.34 11.22
CA GLU A 39 -5.65 4.62 10.72
C GLU A 39 -5.99 5.53 11.90
N VAL A 40 -5.70 6.82 11.77
CA VAL A 40 -5.99 7.86 12.78
C VAL A 40 -6.56 9.10 12.10
N SER A 41 -7.30 9.92 12.84
CA SER A 41 -7.76 11.20 12.33
C SER A 41 -6.58 12.16 12.13
N GLN A 42 -6.76 13.12 11.22
CA GLN A 42 -5.76 14.16 10.99
C GLN A 42 -5.46 14.96 12.27
N ASP A 43 -6.47 15.26 13.07
CA ASP A 43 -6.28 16.02 14.31
C ASP A 43 -5.39 15.28 15.33
N ILE A 44 -5.53 13.94 15.40
CA ILE A 44 -4.64 13.11 16.23
C ILE A 44 -3.21 13.14 15.70
N ALA A 45 -3.02 13.06 14.37
CA ALA A 45 -1.69 13.12 13.78
C ALA A 45 -1.02 14.49 13.97
N LEU A 46 -1.76 15.58 13.78
CA LEU A 46 -1.22 16.94 13.87
C LEU A 46 -1.04 17.46 15.30
N SER A 47 -1.66 16.83 16.30
CA SER A 47 -1.47 17.17 17.72
C SER A 47 -0.20 16.57 18.33
N GLN A 48 0.54 15.75 17.59
CA GLN A 48 1.76 15.11 18.07
C GLN A 48 2.92 16.11 18.22
N LYS A 49 3.94 15.72 18.96
CA LYS A 49 5.21 16.46 19.11
C LYS A 49 6.30 15.75 18.32
N PRO A 50 6.44 16.05 17.02
CA PRO A 50 7.36 15.32 16.16
C PRO A 50 8.81 15.72 16.42
N TYR A 51 9.69 14.72 16.38
CA TYR A 51 11.13 14.90 16.41
C TYR A 51 11.68 15.19 15.00
N ILE A 52 11.13 14.52 13.99
CA ILE A 52 11.47 14.74 12.58
C ILE A 52 10.19 14.96 11.78
N LEU A 53 10.21 15.96 10.90
CA LEU A 53 9.13 16.28 9.98
C LEU A 53 9.59 15.99 8.54
N VAL A 54 8.74 15.32 7.77
CA VAL A 54 9.00 14.98 6.37
C VAL A 54 7.99 15.69 5.48
N TYR A 55 8.51 16.48 4.54
CA TYR A 55 7.72 17.26 3.60
C TYR A 55 8.03 16.87 2.16
N GLU A 56 7.03 16.95 1.29
CA GLU A 56 7.22 16.90 -0.15
C GLU A 56 6.93 18.26 -0.80
N VAL A 57 7.44 18.49 -2.01
CA VAL A 57 7.05 19.66 -2.79
C VAL A 57 5.63 19.44 -3.30
N ALA A 58 4.76 20.42 -3.09
CA ALA A 58 3.36 20.35 -3.50
C ALA A 58 3.26 20.07 -5.01
N GLY A 59 2.46 19.07 -5.38
CA GLY A 59 2.25 18.68 -6.77
C GLY A 59 3.37 17.82 -7.40
N MET A 60 4.44 17.46 -6.68
CA MET A 60 5.45 16.52 -7.22
C MET A 60 4.86 15.15 -7.53
N LYS A 61 3.97 14.62 -6.67
CA LYS A 61 3.32 13.32 -6.92
C LYS A 61 2.52 13.30 -8.21
N ALA A 62 1.72 14.34 -8.43
CA ALA A 62 0.91 14.48 -9.65
C ALA A 62 1.77 14.65 -10.91
N LYS A 63 2.87 15.42 -10.82
CA LYS A 63 3.77 15.67 -11.97
C LYS A 63 4.58 14.46 -12.39
N HIS A 64 5.00 13.62 -11.43
CA HIS A 64 5.88 12.47 -11.69
C HIS A 64 5.16 11.11 -11.63
N GLY A 65 3.83 11.10 -11.48
CA GLY A 65 3.03 9.87 -11.40
C GLY A 65 3.48 8.92 -10.28
N CYS A 66 4.08 9.44 -9.20
CA CYS A 66 4.65 8.63 -8.14
C CYS A 66 3.66 8.47 -6.98
N ASP A 67 2.63 7.66 -7.21
CA ASP A 67 1.60 7.41 -6.20
C ASP A 67 2.00 6.39 -5.13
N SER A 68 3.22 5.85 -5.13
CA SER A 68 3.59 4.88 -4.08
C SER A 68 5.08 4.61 -3.90
N TYR A 69 5.42 4.27 -2.65
CA TYR A 69 6.66 3.64 -2.22
C TYR A 69 6.85 2.20 -2.77
N HIS A 70 6.04 1.77 -3.75
CA HIS A 70 6.08 0.41 -4.33
C HIS A 70 7.45 0.05 -4.92
N ARG A 71 8.25 1.04 -5.34
CA ARG A 71 9.61 0.81 -5.85
C ARG A 71 10.54 0.16 -4.82
N TYR A 72 10.28 0.30 -3.51
CA TYR A 72 11.12 -0.25 -2.44
C TYR A 72 10.58 -1.54 -1.79
N HIS A 73 9.34 -1.94 -2.11
CA HIS A 73 8.71 -3.16 -1.56
C HIS A 73 8.36 -4.20 -2.63
N ARG A 74 9.02 -4.18 -3.80
CA ARG A 74 9.04 -5.35 -4.67
C ARG A 74 9.84 -6.44 -3.96
N LYS A 75 9.16 -7.40 -3.31
CA LYS A 75 9.76 -8.70 -3.06
C LYS A 75 10.18 -9.23 -4.43
N GLU A 76 11.48 -9.35 -4.67
CA GLU A 76 11.97 -10.21 -5.75
C GLU A 76 11.67 -11.65 -5.35
N GLU A 77 10.49 -12.13 -5.73
CA GLU A 77 10.19 -13.55 -5.67
C GLU A 77 10.34 -14.10 -7.10
N GLY A 78 11.49 -14.75 -7.34
CA GLY A 78 11.70 -15.73 -8.39
C GLY A 78 11.43 -15.28 -9.84
N ARG A 79 12.44 -14.73 -10.51
CA ARG A 79 12.50 -14.68 -11.98
C ARG A 79 12.64 -16.10 -12.53
N ILE A 80 11.58 -16.64 -13.13
CA ILE A 80 11.69 -17.67 -14.18
C ILE A 80 11.31 -16.98 -15.51
N PRO A 81 12.19 -16.91 -16.52
CA PRO A 81 11.82 -16.37 -17.82
C PRO A 81 11.19 -17.48 -18.67
N SER A 82 9.92 -17.33 -19.04
CA SER A 82 9.30 -18.17 -20.07
C SER A 82 8.74 -17.31 -21.20
N LEU A 83 9.51 -17.32 -22.28
CA LEU A 83 9.14 -17.36 -23.70
C LEU A 83 8.01 -16.43 -24.22
N SER A 84 8.43 -15.63 -25.20
CA SER A 84 7.59 -14.94 -26.17
C SER A 84 6.59 -15.88 -26.85
N THR A 85 5.31 -15.49 -26.85
CA THR A 85 4.39 -15.92 -27.90
C THR A 85 3.51 -14.74 -28.30
N GLY A 86 3.46 -14.52 -29.61
CA GLY A 86 3.02 -13.27 -30.23
C GLY A 86 1.52 -13.03 -30.28
N SER A 87 1.25 -11.82 -30.79
CA SER A 87 0.02 -11.28 -31.37
C SER A 87 -1.08 -12.27 -31.75
N ALA A 88 -2.27 -12.08 -31.17
CA ALA A 88 -3.55 -12.31 -31.86
C ALA A 88 -4.67 -11.47 -31.22
N ARG A 89 -4.94 -10.34 -31.86
CA ARG A 89 -6.27 -9.73 -32.05
C ARG A 89 -7.36 -10.79 -32.29
N GLU A 90 -8.54 -10.69 -31.67
CA GLU A 90 -9.85 -10.45 -32.31
C GLU A 90 -11.02 -10.50 -31.29
N ALA A 91 -12.13 -9.89 -31.66
CA ALA A 91 -13.29 -9.55 -30.82
C ALA A 91 -14.47 -10.53 -30.99
N ALA A 92 -15.47 -10.34 -30.11
CA ALA A 92 -16.93 -10.49 -30.33
C ALA A 92 -17.71 -11.66 -29.65
N SER A 93 -18.70 -11.23 -28.85
CA SER A 93 -20.15 -11.56 -28.93
C SER A 93 -20.76 -12.83 -28.30
N ASN A 94 -21.72 -12.57 -27.38
CA ASN A 94 -23.01 -13.20 -27.06
C ASN A 94 -23.22 -14.71 -26.86
N GLY A 95 -24.08 -15.01 -25.86
CA GLY A 95 -25.14 -16.03 -25.99
C GLY A 95 -25.23 -17.04 -24.86
N GLY A 96 -26.36 -17.04 -24.12
CA GLY A 96 -26.62 -17.94 -23.00
C GLY A 96 -27.07 -19.36 -23.38
N GLY A 97 -27.27 -20.20 -22.36
CA GLY A 97 -27.84 -21.54 -22.52
C GLY A 97 -27.74 -22.40 -21.26
N VAL A 98 -28.90 -22.85 -20.78
CA VAL A 98 -29.19 -23.58 -19.55
C VAL A 98 -28.89 -25.09 -19.71
N ARG A 99 -28.66 -25.82 -18.60
CA ARG A 99 -29.35 -27.10 -18.20
C ARG A 99 -28.43 -28.19 -17.60
N ALA A 100 -28.51 -28.32 -16.27
CA ALA A 100 -28.82 -29.47 -15.40
C ALA A 100 -28.25 -30.91 -15.59
N GLN A 101 -28.07 -31.58 -14.43
CA GLN A 101 -28.03 -33.04 -14.12
C GLN A 101 -26.68 -33.73 -14.36
N SER A 102 -26.15 -34.70 -13.59
CA SER A 102 -26.52 -35.47 -12.37
C SER A 102 -25.30 -36.34 -12.00
N ALA A 103 -25.06 -36.65 -10.72
CA ALA A 103 -23.99 -37.54 -10.26
C ALA A 103 -24.30 -39.04 -10.49
N PRO A 104 -23.29 -39.93 -10.62
CA PRO A 104 -23.19 -41.12 -9.76
C PRO A 104 -21.71 -41.54 -9.46
N PRO A 105 -21.37 -42.72 -8.90
CA PRO A 105 -20.99 -42.91 -7.49
C PRO A 105 -19.53 -43.38 -7.23
N ARG A 106 -19.20 -43.53 -5.94
CA ARG A 106 -17.93 -43.99 -5.32
C ARG A 106 -17.47 -45.41 -5.72
N ARG A 107 -16.15 -45.62 -5.72
CA ARG A 107 -15.35 -46.84 -5.37
C ARG A 107 -13.90 -46.37 -5.11
N ASP A 108 -13.08 -46.82 -4.17
CA ASP A 108 -13.18 -47.61 -2.94
C ASP A 108 -12.21 -46.95 -1.94
#